data_AF-A0A6N7YGW7-F1
#
_entry.id   AF-A0A6N7YGW7-F1
#
_cell.length_a   1.000
_cell.length_b   1.000
_cell.length_c   1.000
_cell.angle_alpha   90.00
_cell.angle_beta   90.00
_cell.angle_gamma   90.00
#
_symmetry.space_group_name_H-M   'P 1'
#
loop_
_entity.id
_entity.type
_entity.pdbx_description
1 polymer ?
#
loop_
_entity_poly.entity_id
_entity_poly.type
_entity_poly.pdbx_seq_one_letter_code
_entity_poly.pdbx_strand_id
1 'polypeptide(L)'
;MTPMLAKIVDVETLWQTIWSATLTGVGVSVVFALTVVGFTRWTDLRRDGRTAPALAYGLLALAGVAGTAGSIVYAIVLITSK
;
A
#
# COMPACT_ATOMS: atom_id res chain seq x y z
N MET A 1 11.29 -43.09 -8.49
CA MET A 1 11.85 -41.99 -9.31
C MET A 1 10.98 -40.73 -9.18
N THR A 2 10.86 -40.15 -7.98
CA THR A 2 10.05 -38.94 -7.72
C THR A 2 10.56 -37.99 -6.60
N PRO A 3 11.81 -38.04 -6.09
CA PRO A 3 12.24 -37.01 -5.12
C PRO A 3 12.75 -35.70 -5.76
N MET A 4 13.00 -35.65 -7.08
CA MET A 4 13.56 -34.44 -7.72
C MET A 4 12.55 -33.31 -7.92
N LEU A 5 11.26 -33.59 -8.20
CA LEU A 5 10.25 -32.54 -8.39
C LEU A 5 9.91 -31.80 -7.09
N ALA A 6 9.90 -32.50 -5.94
CA ALA A 6 9.65 -31.90 -4.64
C ALA A 6 10.79 -30.98 -4.15
N LYS A 7 11.98 -31.09 -4.75
CA LYS A 7 13.13 -30.21 -4.47
C LYS A 7 13.23 -29.02 -5.44
N ILE A 8 12.54 -29.10 -6.58
CA ILE A 8 12.49 -28.04 -7.60
C ILE A 8 11.48 -26.96 -7.20
N VAL A 9 10.37 -27.34 -6.57
CA VAL A 9 9.35 -26.41 -6.10
C VAL A 9 9.29 -26.47 -4.58
N ASP A 10 9.86 -25.46 -3.94
CA ASP A 10 9.60 -25.19 -2.54
C ASP A 10 8.20 -24.60 -2.40
N VAL A 11 7.24 -25.47 -2.08
CA VAL A 11 5.82 -25.13 -1.93
C VAL A 11 5.61 -24.12 -0.80
N GLU A 12 6.42 -24.17 0.26
CA GLU A 12 6.31 -23.24 1.38
C GLU A 12 6.71 -21.82 0.95
N THR A 13 7.87 -21.71 0.29
CA THR A 13 8.33 -20.43 -0.27
C THR A 13 7.34 -19.87 -1.30
N LEU A 14 6.78 -20.75 -2.15
CA LEU A 14 5.79 -20.34 -3.15
C LEU A 14 4.52 -19.79 -2.50
N TRP A 15 4.01 -20.47 -1.47
CA TRP A 15 2.84 -20.03 -0.72
C TRP A 15 3.07 -18.70 0.01
N GLN A 16 4.23 -18.54 0.66
CA GLN A 16 4.62 -17.28 1.31
C GLN A 16 4.66 -16.12 0.32
N THR A 17 5.16 -16.36 -0.89
CA THR A 17 5.22 -15.34 -1.96
C THR A 17 3.82 -14.92 -2.42
N ILE A 18 2.92 -15.88 -2.64
CA ILE A 18 1.54 -15.59 -3.07
C ILE A 18 0.82 -14.76 -2.01
N TRP A 19 0.88 -15.17 -0.74
CA TRP A 19 0.18 -14.47 0.32
C TRP A 19 0.76 -13.09 0.59
N SER A 20 2.09 -12.96 0.61
CA SER A 20 2.75 -11.66 0.79
C SER A 20 2.46 -10.68 -0.35
N ALA A 21 2.49 -11.13 -1.60
CA ALA A 21 2.12 -10.29 -2.75
C ALA A 21 0.65 -9.84 -2.68
N THR A 22 -0.25 -10.76 -2.32
CA THR A 22 -1.69 -10.45 -2.16
C THR A 22 -1.92 -9.43 -1.06
N LEU A 23 -1.34 -9.65 0.13
CA LEU A 23 -1.48 -8.75 1.27
C LEU A 23 -0.89 -7.37 0.96
N THR A 24 0.25 -7.32 0.27
CA THR A 24 0.88 -6.06 -0.16
C THR A 24 0.01 -5.31 -1.14
N GLY A 25 -0.53 -5.98 -2.16
CA GLY A 25 -1.42 -5.37 -3.15
C GLY A 25 -2.69 -4.78 -2.51
N VAL A 26 -3.33 -5.54 -1.61
CA VAL A 26 -4.49 -5.06 -0.85
C VAL A 26 -4.10 -3.90 0.07
N GLY A 27 -2.98 -4.00 0.78
CA GLY A 27 -2.51 -2.97 1.69
C GLY A 27 -2.27 -1.63 1.00
N VAL A 28 -1.53 -1.64 -0.13
CA VAL A 28 -1.28 -0.42 -0.92
C VAL A 28 -2.59 0.15 -1.47
N SER A 29 -3.52 -0.70 -1.92
CA SER A 29 -4.84 -0.26 -2.39
C SER A 29 -5.64 0.44 -1.30
N VAL A 30 -5.63 -0.08 -0.07
CA VAL A 30 -6.30 0.55 1.08
C VAL A 30 -5.65 1.88 1.43
N VAL A 31 -4.32 1.97 1.44
CA VAL A 31 -3.60 3.23 1.68
C VAL A 31 -3.96 4.29 0.63
N PHE A 32 -4.06 3.90 -0.64
CA PHE A 32 -4.49 4.81 -1.69
C PHE A 32 -5.97 5.21 -1.54
N ALA A 33 -6.86 4.29 -1.14
CA ALA A 33 -8.26 4.61 -0.88
C ALA A 33 -8.41 5.67 0.23
N LEU A 34 -7.59 5.61 1.29
CA LEU A 34 -7.54 6.64 2.33
C LEU A 34 -7.15 8.01 1.79
N THR A 35 -6.29 8.06 0.77
CA THR A 35 -5.97 9.30 0.05
C THR A 35 -7.21 9.94 -0.55
N VAL A 36 -8.01 9.14 -1.27
CA VAL A 36 -9.24 9.61 -1.93
C VAL A 36 -10.25 10.11 -0.91
N VAL A 37 -10.45 9.35 0.19
CA VAL A 37 -11.35 9.76 1.28
C VAL A 37 -10.88 11.06 1.93
N GLY A 38 -9.59 11.16 2.27
CA GLY A 38 -9.00 12.35 2.86
C GLY A 38 -9.16 13.58 1.96
N PHE A 39 -8.85 13.44 0.68
CA PHE A 39 -8.91 14.53 -0.27
C PHE A 39 -10.34 15.03 -0.48
N THR A 40 -11.30 14.10 -0.67
CA THR A 40 -12.71 14.44 -0.87
C THR A 40 -13.26 15.18 0.35
N ARG A 41 -13.05 14.64 1.56
CA ARG A 41 -13.52 15.25 2.81
C ARG A 41 -12.87 16.59 3.10
N TRP A 42 -11.59 16.75 2.77
CA TRP A 42 -10.90 18.03 2.87
C TRP A 42 -11.53 19.10 1.97
N THR A 43 -11.87 18.76 0.73
CA THR A 43 -12.50 19.72 -0.19
C THR A 43 -13.89 20.16 0.27
N ASP A 44 -14.68 19.24 0.82
CA ASP A 44 -16.02 19.56 1.34
C ASP A 44 -15.93 20.44 2.60
N LEU A 45 -15.12 20.03 3.58
CA LEU A 45 -15.01 20.75 4.85
C LEU A 45 -14.37 22.14 4.71
N ARG A 46 -13.50 22.33 3.70
CA ARG A 46 -12.98 23.67 3.37
C ARG A 46 -14.07 24.60 2.85
N ARG A 47 -15.01 24.08 2.03
CA ARG A 47 -16.14 24.86 1.53
C ARG A 47 -17.11 25.22 2.64
N ASP A 48 -17.26 24.35 3.64
CA ASP A 48 -18.09 24.59 4.82
C ASP A 48 -17.44 25.51 5.87
N GLY A 49 -16.24 26.06 5.60
CA GLY A 49 -15.50 26.90 6.55
C GLY A 49 -14.94 26.16 7.77
N ARG A 50 -15.03 24.83 7.80
CA ARG A 50 -14.59 23.99 8.93
C ARG A 50 -13.09 23.66 8.80
N THR A 51 -12.25 24.65 9.09
CA THR A 51 -10.79 24.62 8.86
C THR A 51 -10.05 23.51 9.61
N ALA A 52 -10.33 23.32 10.89
CA ALA A 52 -9.67 22.30 11.72
C ALA A 52 -9.91 20.84 11.24
N PRO A 53 -11.16 20.38 11.06
CA PRO A 53 -11.39 19.03 10.55
C PRO A 53 -10.97 18.89 9.08
N ALA A 54 -11.04 19.96 8.28
CA ALA A 54 -10.46 19.94 6.94
C ALA A 54 -8.96 19.62 7.00
N LEU A 55 -8.19 20.33 7.84
CA LEU A 55 -6.76 20.07 8.02
C LEU A 55 -6.46 18.61 8.35
N ALA A 56 -7.23 17.99 9.25
CA ALA A 56 -7.06 16.58 9.60
C ALA A 56 -7.22 15.65 8.38
N TYR A 57 -8.27 15.84 7.58
CA TYR A 57 -8.49 15.05 6.37
C TYR A 57 -7.47 15.35 5.26
N GLY A 58 -6.99 16.59 5.17
CA GLY A 58 -5.90 16.96 4.25
C GLY A 58 -4.59 16.26 4.61
N LEU A 59 -4.26 16.17 5.90
CA LEU A 59 -3.10 15.42 6.38
C LEU A 59 -3.25 13.92 6.11
N LEU A 60 -4.45 13.37 6.30
CA LEU A 60 -4.73 11.97 5.94
C LEU A 60 -4.49 11.72 4.44
N ALA A 61 -4.95 12.64 3.58
CA ALA A 61 -4.74 12.55 2.15
C ALA A 61 -3.24 12.54 1.81
N LEU A 62 -2.48 13.48 2.37
CA LEU A 62 -1.04 13.57 2.17
C LEU A 62 -0.31 12.34 2.69
N ALA A 63 -0.69 11.82 3.86
CA ALA A 63 -0.12 10.61 4.42
C ALA A 63 -0.38 9.39 3.52
N GLY A 64 -1.58 9.28 2.93
CA GLY A 64 -1.90 8.24 1.96
C GLY A 64 -1.08 8.34 0.67
N VAL A 65 -0.90 9.55 0.12
CA VAL A 65 -0.01 9.78 -1.04
C VAL A 65 1.42 9.40 -0.70
N ALA A 66 1.94 9.88 0.42
CA ALA A 66 3.30 9.61 0.87
C ALA A 66 3.52 8.11 1.13
N GLY A 67 2.56 7.42 1.73
CA GLY A 67 2.61 5.98 1.94
C GLY A 67 2.59 5.20 0.63
N THR A 68 1.76 5.60 -0.33
CA THR A 68 1.69 4.97 -1.65
C THR A 68 3.00 5.18 -2.42
N ALA A 69 3.47 6.42 -2.54
CA ALA A 69 4.74 6.72 -3.19
C ALA A 69 5.93 6.04 -2.48
N GLY A 70 5.93 6.06 -1.16
CA GLY A 70 6.93 5.39 -0.33
C GLY A 70 6.96 3.88 -0.56
N SER A 71 5.81 3.22 -0.73
CA SER A 71 5.74 1.79 -1.04
C SER A 71 6.37 1.45 -2.39
N ILE A 72 6.17 2.31 -3.41
CA ILE A 72 6.77 2.15 -4.74
C ILE A 72 8.29 2.31 -4.66
N VAL A 73 8.76 3.38 -4.00
CA VAL A 73 10.19 3.62 -3.80
C VAL A 73 10.83 2.47 -3.03
N TYR A 74 10.20 2.02 -1.95
CA TYR A 74 10.66 0.89 -1.15
C TYR A 74 10.78 -0.38 -2.01
N ALA A 75 9.78 -0.71 -2.82
CA ALA A 75 9.83 -1.87 -3.71
C ALA A 75 10.98 -1.77 -4.73
N ILE A 76 11.22 -0.59 -5.31
CA ILE A 76 12.35 -0.36 -6.22
C ILE A 76 13.68 -0.57 -5.50
N VAL A 77 13.85 0.01 -4.31
CA VAL A 77 15.09 -0.12 -3.52
C VAL A 77 15.31 -1.58 -3.12
N LEU A 78 14.26 -2.28 -2.69
CA LEU A 78 14.33 -3.69 -2.31
C LEU A 78 14.80 -4.57 -3.48
N ILE A 79 14.29 -4.34 -4.70
CA ILE A 79 14.67 -5.12 -5.89
C ILE A 79 16.08 -4.77 -6.39
N THR A 80 16.52 -3.53 -6.20
CA THR A 80 17.81 -3.05 -6.70
C THR A 80 18.96 -3.27 -5.72
N SER A 81 18.66 -3.46 -4.44
CA SER A 81 19.62 -3.80 -3.40
C SER A 81 19.88 -5.30 -3.42
N LYS A 82 21.13 -5.71 -3.67
CA LYS A 82 21.57 -7.11 -3.66
C LYS A 82 21.73 -7.67 -2.26
#